data_AF-A0A8T4Y5Z5-F1
#
_entry.id   AF-A0A8T4Y5Z5-F1
#
_cell.length_a   1.000
_cell.length_b   1.000
_cell.length_c   1.000
_cell.angle_alpha   90.00
_cell.angle_beta   90.00
_cell.angle_gamma   90.00
#
_symmetry.space_group_name_H-M   'P 1'
#
loop_
_entity.id
_entity.type
_entity.pdbx_description
1 polymer ?
#
loop_
_entity_poly.entity_id
_entity_poly.type
_entity_poly.pdbx_seq_one_letter_code
_entity_poly.pdbx_strand_id
1 'polypeptide(L)'
;MRVLVQRIESIKDPSGNLGKRVELVEEEIMPSYAIRPPTEEARIVQDVFKALQQQMPILGAQARFSSPKIILFLTEQEYEALGVRFDVNQVYDVDLAEGTLKFRRVS
;
A
#
# COMPACT_ATOMS: atom_id res chain seq x y z
N MET A 1 7.12 -11.04 -2.64
CA MET A 1 6.69 -9.93 -1.74
C MET A 1 5.31 -9.48 -2.15
N ARG A 2 4.43 -9.07 -1.24
CA ARG A 2 3.08 -8.59 -1.60
C ARG A 2 3.03 -7.07 -1.69
N VAL A 3 2.37 -6.56 -2.73
CA VAL A 3 2.15 -5.13 -2.97
C VAL A 3 0.69 -4.85 -3.29
N LEU A 4 0.19 -3.72 -2.84
CA LEU A 4 -1.14 -3.21 -3.15
C LEU A 4 -1.03 -2.13 -4.24
N VAL A 5 -1.89 -2.18 -5.24
CA VAL A 5 -2.02 -1.08 -6.21
C VAL A 5 -2.76 0.08 -5.55
N GLN A 6 -2.02 1.12 -5.18
CA GLN A 6 -2.56 2.29 -4.51
C GLN A 6 -3.21 3.27 -5.50
N ARG A 7 -2.59 3.44 -6.68
CA ARG A 7 -3.02 4.43 -7.68
C ARG A 7 -2.57 4.05 -9.08
N ILE A 8 -3.41 4.34 -10.06
CA ILE A 8 -3.08 4.31 -11.49
C ILE A 8 -3.49 5.65 -12.08
N GLU A 9 -2.58 6.33 -12.77
CA GLU A 9 -2.83 7.63 -13.40
C GLU A 9 -2.39 7.62 -14.85
N SER A 10 -3.07 8.39 -15.70
CA SER A 10 -2.56 8.73 -17.01
C SER A 10 -1.56 9.89 -16.89
N ILE A 11 -0.41 9.74 -17.54
CA ILE A 11 0.65 10.75 -17.58
C ILE A 11 1.01 11.06 -19.03
N LYS A 12 1.70 12.18 -19.24
CA LYS A 12 2.42 12.46 -20.47
C LYS A 12 3.92 12.41 -20.19
N ASP A 13 4.65 11.71 -21.03
CA ASP A 13 6.12 11.73 -20.96
C ASP A 13 6.66 13.11 -21.44
N PRO A 14 7.96 13.41 -21.26
CA PRO A 14 8.55 14.66 -21.74
C PRO A 14 8.43 14.88 -23.26
N SER A 15 8.21 13.82 -24.03
CA SER A 15 8.01 13.84 -25.48
C SER A 15 6.54 14.06 -25.87
N GLY A 16 5.62 14.09 -24.91
CA GLY A 16 4.18 14.30 -25.10
C GLY A 16 3.36 13.03 -25.33
N ASN A 17 3.98 11.84 -25.28
CA ASN A 17 3.27 10.57 -25.46
C ASN A 17 2.48 10.23 -24.20
N LEU A 18 1.35 9.54 -24.39
CA LEU A 18 0.55 9.04 -23.28
C LEU A 18 1.21 7.82 -22.62
N GLY A 19 1.11 7.77 -21.30
CA GLY A 19 1.56 6.65 -20.50
C GLY A 19 0.76 6.52 -19.21
N LYS A 20 1.19 5.59 -18.36
CA LYS A 20 0.60 5.31 -17.06
C LYS A 20 1.65 5.42 -15.96
N ARG A 21 1.24 6.04 -14.84
CA ARG A 21 1.92 5.95 -13.56
C ARG A 21 1.19 4.94 -12.69
N VAL A 22 1.87 3.88 -12.28
CA VAL A 22 1.33 2.86 -11.37
C VAL A 22 2.11 2.93 -10.06
N GLU A 23 1.40 3.16 -8.97
CA GLU A 23 1.98 3.22 -7.62
C GLU A 23 1.61 1.96 -6.84
N LEU A 24 2.63 1.17 -6.50
CA LEU A 24 2.54 -0.06 -5.74
C LEU A 24 3.13 0.17 -4.36
N VAL A 25 2.31 0.02 -3.33
CA VAL A 25 2.72 0.17 -1.92
C VAL A 25 2.90 -1.19 -1.28
N GLU A 26 3.71 -1.27 -0.23
CA GLU A 26 3.83 -2.50 0.55
C GLU A 26 2.46 -2.89 1.15
N GLU A 27 2.09 -4.17 1.03
CA GLU A 27 0.92 -4.67 1.75
C GLU A 27 1.27 -4.75 3.24
N GLU A 28 0.88 -3.71 4.00
CA GLU A 28 0.98 -3.75 5.46
C GLU A 28 0.01 -4.80 6.00
N ILE A 29 0.52 -5.99 6.29
CA ILE A 29 -0.14 -6.93 7.20
C ILE A 29 0.04 -6.32 8.59
N MET A 30 -0.75 -5.31 8.97
CA MET A 30 -0.75 -4.85 10.35
C MET A 30 -0.96 -6.09 11.23
N PRO A 31 0.03 -6.52 12.04
CA PRO A 31 -0.28 -7.49 13.05
C PRO A 31 -1.26 -6.78 13.98
N SER A 32 -2.50 -7.26 14.03
CA SER A 32 -3.43 -6.86 15.09
C SER A 32 -2.86 -7.43 16.39
N TYR A 33 -1.80 -6.81 16.91
CA TYR A 33 -1.44 -7.00 18.29
C TYR A 33 -2.61 -6.41 19.07
N ALA A 34 -3.55 -7.28 19.44
CA ALA A 34 -4.29 -7.07 20.66
C ALA A 34 -3.22 -7.11 21.76
N ILE A 35 -2.58 -5.97 22.01
CA ILE A 35 -1.69 -5.76 23.14
C ILE A 35 -2.59 -5.98 24.35
N ARG A 36 -2.64 -7.21 24.86
CA ARG A 36 -3.24 -7.50 26.16
C ARG A 36 -2.27 -6.91 27.16
N PRO A 37 -2.63 -5.83 27.87
CA PRO A 37 -1.76 -5.25 28.87
C PRO A 37 -1.49 -6.34 29.92
N PRO A 38 -0.23 -6.60 30.29
CA PRO A 38 0.10 -7.63 31.27
C PRO A 38 -0.38 -7.28 32.69
N THR A 39 -0.76 -6.02 32.93
CA THR A 39 -1.16 -5.51 34.25
C THR A 39 -2.43 -4.66 34.20
N GLU A 40 -3.13 -4.59 35.33
CA GLU A 40 -4.42 -3.91 35.48
C GLU A 40 -4.28 -2.39 35.36
N GLU A 41 -3.19 -1.83 35.88
CA GLU A 41 -2.87 -0.40 35.78
C GLU A 41 -2.61 0.02 34.32
N ALA A 42 -1.92 -0.82 33.55
CA ALA A 42 -1.67 -0.57 32.13
C ALA A 42 -2.96 -0.65 31.30
N ARG A 43 -3.93 -1.47 31.71
CA ARG A 43 -5.25 -1.55 31.09
C ARG A 43 -6.07 -0.29 31.35
N ILE A 44 -6.07 0.21 32.59
CA ILE A 44 -6.75 1.46 32.95
C ILE A 44 -6.18 2.62 32.14
N VAL A 45 -4.85 2.74 32.01
CA VAL A 45 -4.22 3.79 31.20
C VAL A 45 -4.57 3.67 29.73
N GLN A 46 -4.58 2.46 29.15
CA GLN A 46 -5.03 2.25 27.76
C GLN A 46 -6.51 2.64 27.56
N ASP A 47 -7.38 2.29 28.50
CA ASP A 47 -8.81 2.57 28.40
C ASP A 47 -9.08 4.08 28.49
N VAL A 48 -8.37 4.80 29.36
CA VAL A 48 -8.41 6.26 29.44
C VAL A 48 -7.90 6.90 28.15
N PHE A 49 -6.80 6.38 27.58
CA PHE A 49 -6.24 6.91 26.33
C PHE A 49 -7.18 6.68 25.14
N LYS A 50 -7.83 5.50 25.06
CA LYS A 50 -8.85 5.19 24.06
C LYS A 50 -10.09 6.08 24.21
N ALA A 51 -10.56 6.30 25.43
CA ALA A 51 -11.70 7.19 25.70
C ALA A 51 -11.39 8.64 25.29
N LEU A 52 -10.16 9.10 25.50
CA LEU A 52 -9.70 10.43 25.05
C LEU A 52 -9.64 10.51 23.52
N GLN A 53 -9.15 9.47 22.83
CA GLN A 53 -9.16 9.40 21.37
C GLN A 53 -10.58 9.42 20.78
N GLN A 54 -11.57 8.81 21.45
CA GLN A 54 -12.98 8.85 21.01
C GLN A 54 -13.59 10.26 21.05
N GLN A 55 -13.10 11.14 21.93
CA GLN A 55 -13.57 12.52 22.04
C GLN A 55 -12.90 13.47 21.03
N MET A 56 -11.79 13.05 20.40
CA MET A 56 -11.07 13.82 19.37
C MET A 56 -10.87 12.98 18.09
N PRO A 57 -11.89 12.92 17.20
CA PRO A 57 -11.85 12.06 16.00
C PRO A 57 -10.74 12.42 14.98
N ILE A 58 -10.11 13.58 15.13
CA ILE A 58 -9.06 14.08 14.22
C ILE A 58 -7.71 13.38 14.48
N LEU A 59 -7.50 12.82 15.68
CA LEU A 59 -6.25 12.14 16.06
C LEU A 59 -6.30 10.61 15.88
N GLY A 60 -7.45 10.08 15.46
CA GLY A 60 -7.67 8.64 15.21
C GLY A 60 -7.39 8.20 13.78
N ALA A 61 -7.04 9.13 12.88
CA ALA A 61 -6.48 8.76 11.60
C ALA A 61 -5.10 8.17 11.87
N GLN A 62 -5.05 6.86 12.14
CA GLN A 62 -3.85 6.08 11.85
C GLN A 62 -3.57 6.41 10.38
N ALA A 63 -2.64 7.33 10.16
CA ALA A 63 -2.08 7.55 8.84
C ALA A 63 -1.56 6.16 8.45
N ARG A 64 -2.30 5.46 7.60
CA ARG A 64 -1.83 4.24 6.97
C ARG A 64 -0.67 4.73 6.13
N PHE A 65 0.53 4.65 6.70
CA PHE A 65 1.76 5.05 6.04
C PHE A 65 2.07 3.97 5.03
N SER A 66 1.27 3.90 3.96
CA SER A 66 1.55 3.02 2.83
C SER A 66 2.84 3.50 2.18
N SER A 67 3.95 2.86 2.53
CA SER A 67 5.25 3.21 1.96
C SER A 67 5.28 2.78 0.49
N PRO A 68 5.55 3.70 -0.46
CA PRO A 68 5.73 3.33 -1.87
C PRO A 68 6.87 2.34 -2.00
N LYS A 69 6.58 1.19 -2.63
CA LYS A 69 7.56 0.12 -2.83
C LYS A 69 8.08 0.09 -4.26
N ILE A 70 7.19 0.30 -5.23
CA ILE A 70 7.52 0.38 -6.66
C ILE A 70 6.63 1.43 -7.29
N ILE A 71 7.21 2.38 -8.04
CA ILE A 71 6.47 3.31 -8.88
C ILE A 71 6.93 3.12 -10.31
N LEU A 72 6.01 2.72 -11.18
CA LEU A 72 6.27 2.50 -12.59
C LEU A 72 5.74 3.69 -13.39
N PHE A 73 6.58 4.21 -14.28
CA PHE A 73 6.22 5.18 -15.30
C PHE A 73 6.41 4.49 -16.64
N LEU A 74 5.31 4.14 -17.29
CA LEU A 74 5.32 3.29 -18.48
C LEU A 74 4.58 4.02 -19.60
N THR A 75 5.11 3.98 -20.81
CA THR A 75 4.32 4.25 -22.02
C THR A 75 3.19 3.22 -22.14
N GLU A 76 2.17 3.49 -22.96
CA GLU A 76 1.12 2.49 -23.23
C GLU A 76 1.70 1.18 -23.77
N GLN A 77 2.74 1.26 -24.62
CA GLN A 77 3.41 0.08 -25.21
C GLN A 77 4.14 -0.75 -24.15
N GLU A 78 4.88 -0.11 -23.24
CA GLU A 78 5.56 -0.80 -22.14
C GLU A 78 4.56 -1.42 -21.15
N TYR A 79 3.43 -0.75 -20.91
CA TYR A 79 2.36 -1.28 -20.07
C TYR A 79 1.74 -2.55 -20.67
N GLU A 80 1.50 -2.57 -21.97
CA GLU A 80 1.05 -3.77 -22.68
C GLU A 80 2.12 -4.88 -22.65
N ALA A 81 3.38 -4.53 -22.91
CA ALA A 81 4.50 -5.47 -22.92
C ALA A 81 4.78 -6.09 -21.53
N LEU A 82 4.47 -5.36 -20.45
CA LEU A 82 4.55 -5.88 -19.07
C LEU A 82 3.61 -7.07 -18.85
N GLY A 83 2.56 -7.21 -19.67
CA GLY A 83 1.67 -8.38 -19.66
C GLY A 83 0.80 -8.49 -18.40
N VAL A 84 0.72 -7.43 -17.60
CA VAL A 84 -0.05 -7.35 -16.35
C VAL A 84 -1.00 -6.18 -16.41
N ARG A 85 -2.27 -6.46 -16.10
CA ARG A 85 -3.29 -5.43 -15.92
C ARG A 85 -3.41 -5.15 -14.44
N PHE A 86 -2.93 -3.99 -14.00
CA PHE A 86 -3.10 -3.52 -12.63
C PHE A 86 -4.50 -2.97 -12.44
N ASP A 87 -5.12 -3.33 -11.30
CA ASP A 87 -6.40 -2.81 -10.84
C ASP A 87 -6.20 -2.13 -9.47
N VAL A 88 -6.80 -0.96 -9.23
CA VAL A 88 -6.67 -0.26 -7.94
C VAL A 88 -7.26 -1.12 -6.81
N ASN A 89 -6.62 -1.10 -5.65
CA ASN A 89 -6.92 -1.94 -4.48
C ASN A 89 -6.68 -3.45 -4.68
N GLN A 90 -6.11 -3.87 -5.82
CA GLN A 90 -5.72 -5.27 -6.01
C GLN A 90 -4.32 -5.53 -5.46
N VAL A 91 -4.13 -6.72 -4.87
CA VAL A 91 -2.84 -7.17 -4.35
C VAL A 91 -2.14 -8.07 -5.35
N TYR A 92 -0.82 -7.87 -5.49
CA TYR A 92 0.05 -8.67 -6.35
C TYR A 92 1.22 -9.23 -5.55
N ASP A 93 1.58 -10.47 -5.86
CA ASP A 93 2.86 -11.04 -5.51
C ASP A 93 3.90 -10.61 -6.54
N VAL A 94 4.94 -9.94 -6.07
CA VAL A 94 6.11 -9.55 -6.85
C VAL A 94 7.25 -10.50 -6.53
N ASP A 95 7.77 -11.15 -7.54
CA ASP A 95 9.02 -11.91 -7.50
C ASP A 95 10.12 -11.09 -8.18
N LEU A 96 11.21 -10.84 -7.45
CA LEU A 96 12.38 -10.11 -7.93
C LEU A 96 13.57 -11.07 -7.92
N ALA A 97 13.91 -11.59 -9.09
CA ALA A 97 15.01 -12.53 -9.27
C ALA A 97 15.73 -12.23 -10.58
N GLU A 98 17.07 -12.26 -10.54
CA GLU A 98 17.91 -12.12 -11.74
C GLU A 98 17.62 -10.85 -12.57
N GLY A 99 17.34 -9.73 -11.89
CA GLY A 99 16.98 -8.47 -12.54
C GLY A 99 15.58 -8.45 -13.19
N THR A 100 14.77 -9.48 -12.98
CA THR A 100 13.40 -9.58 -13.49
C THR A 100 12.39 -9.34 -12.37
N LEU A 101 11.40 -8.48 -12.63
CA LEU A 101 10.21 -8.29 -11.79
C LEU A 101 9.04 -9.06 -12.40
N LYS A 102 8.53 -10.09 -11.72
CA LYS A 102 7.33 -10.83 -12.14
C LYS A 102 6.19 -10.54 -11.19
N PHE A 103 5.08 -10.02 -11.73
CA PHE A 103 3.87 -9.73 -10.97
C PHE A 103 2.85 -10.85 -11.16
N ARG A 104 2.28 -11.35 -10.07
CA ARG A 104 1.19 -12.34 -10.08
C ARG A 104 0.04 -11.79 -9.25
N ARG A 105 -1.16 -11.72 -9.84
CA ARG A 105 -2.35 -11.30 -9.11
C ARG A 105 -2.62 -12.30 -7.98
N VAL A 106 -2.74 -11.81 -6.76
CA VAL A 106 -3.28 -12.61 -5.66
C VAL A 106 -4.79 -12.48 -5.76
N SER A 107 -5.48 -13.59 -5.93
CA SER A 107 -6.93 -13.70 -6.18
C SER A 107 -7.76 -12.74 -5.33
#